data_AF-C0CRW0-F1
#
_entry.id   AF-C0CRW0-F1
#
_cell.length_a   1.000
_cell.length_b   1.000
_cell.length_c   1.000
_cell.angle_alpha   90.00
_cell.angle_beta   90.00
_cell.angle_gamma   90.00
#
_symmetry.space_group_name_H-M   'P 1'
#
loop_
_entity.id
_entity.type
_entity.pdbx_description
1 polymer ?
#
loop_
_entity_poly.entity_id
_entity_poly.type
_entity_poly.pdbx_seq_one_letter_code
_entity_poly.pdbx_strand_id
1 'polypeptide(L)'
;MFGVKEKKNLPGQVKEHKGKDLRIHCKNSSFGGPSLKDYIEERAIEIANYIVKENATVRQTAKKFGVSKSTVHKDVTERLCQLNPMLASQARKVLDVNKQERHIRGGLATREKYRHIHQR
;
A
#
# COMPACT_ATOMS: atom_id res chain seq x y z
N MET A 1 13.65 8.37 35.09
CA MET A 1 13.41 7.09 34.40
C MET A 1 12.20 7.25 33.48
N PHE A 2 12.42 7.54 32.19
CA PHE A 2 11.34 7.73 31.24
C PHE A 2 10.86 6.36 30.75
N GLY A 3 9.73 5.91 31.28
CA GLY A 3 9.05 4.69 30.85
C GLY A 3 8.60 4.81 29.40
N VAL A 4 9.35 4.17 28.49
CA VAL A 4 8.99 4.00 27.09
C VAL A 4 7.77 3.07 27.07
N LYS A 5 6.58 3.62 26.85
CA LYS A 5 5.36 2.85 26.62
C LYS A 5 5.52 2.05 25.33
N GLU A 6 5.81 0.76 25.47
CA GLU A 6 5.75 -0.23 24.40
C GLU A 6 4.34 -0.25 23.79
N LYS A 7 4.19 0.38 22.62
CA LYS A 7 2.99 0.22 21.80
C LYS A 7 3.02 -1.17 21.17
N LYS A 8 2.44 -2.14 21.88
CA LYS A 8 2.08 -3.46 21.35
C LYS A 8 1.17 -3.26 20.13
N ASN A 9 1.73 -3.40 18.94
CA ASN A 9 0.95 -3.40 17.71
C ASN A 9 0.43 -4.84 17.51
N LEU A 10 -0.81 -5.08 17.96
CA LEU A 10 -1.49 -6.37 17.79
C LEU A 10 -1.72 -6.65 16.29
N PRO A 11 -1.43 -7.87 15.80
CA PRO A 11 -1.76 -8.25 14.44
C PRO A 11 -3.27 -8.53 14.35
N GLY A 12 -4.01 -7.70 13.61
CA GLY A 12 -5.37 -8.06 13.23
C GLY A 12 -6.47 -7.04 13.52
N GLN A 13 -6.21 -5.74 13.43
CA GLN A 13 -7.28 -4.77 13.24
C GLN A 13 -7.11 -4.07 11.89
N VAL A 14 -7.63 -4.70 10.83
CA VAL A 14 -8.07 -3.97 9.64
C VAL A 14 -9.18 -3.05 10.12
N LYS A 15 -8.85 -1.78 10.35
CA LYS A 15 -9.85 -0.75 10.60
C LYS A 15 -10.77 -0.71 9.38
N GLU A 16 -12.02 -1.11 9.55
CA GLU A 16 -13.08 -0.77 8.61
C GLU A 16 -13.17 0.75 8.56
N HIS A 17 -12.46 1.35 7.60
CA HIS A 17 -12.71 2.72 7.21
C HIS A 17 -14.05 2.75 6.48
N LYS A 18 -15.11 3.02 7.24
CA LYS A 18 -16.44 3.36 6.70
C LYS A 18 -16.27 4.49 5.68
N GLY A 19 -16.69 4.21 4.45
CA GLY A 19 -17.22 5.19 3.49
C GLY A 19 -16.22 6.13 2.82
N LYS A 20 -15.42 5.62 1.88
CA LYS A 20 -15.21 6.19 0.53
C LYS A 20 -14.78 5.02 -0.36
N ASP A 21 -15.59 4.61 -1.33
CA ASP A 21 -15.13 3.72 -2.39
C ASP A 21 -14.05 4.47 -3.17
N LEU A 22 -12.77 4.37 -2.75
CA LEU A 22 -11.62 4.83 -3.54
C LEU A 22 -11.37 3.85 -4.70
N ARG A 23 -12.43 3.47 -5.41
CA ARG A 23 -12.29 3.00 -6.77
C ARG A 23 -11.99 4.25 -7.57
N ILE A 24 -10.70 4.49 -7.79
CA ILE A 24 -10.19 5.60 -8.61
C ILE A 24 -10.82 5.40 -10.00
N HIS A 25 -11.96 6.07 -10.20
CA HIS A 25 -12.86 5.82 -11.30
C HIS A 25 -12.15 6.13 -12.60
N CYS A 26 -12.16 5.21 -13.57
CA CYS A 26 -11.95 5.59 -14.96
C CYS A 26 -13.15 6.46 -15.40
N LYS A 27 -13.25 7.72 -14.97
CA LYS A 27 -14.25 8.66 -15.46
C LYS A 27 -13.78 9.21 -16.80
N ASN A 28 -13.92 8.41 -17.85
CA ASN A 28 -14.23 8.98 -19.15
C ASN A 28 -15.72 9.34 -19.12
N SER A 29 -16.05 10.49 -18.53
CA SER A 29 -17.38 11.07 -18.69
C SER A 29 -17.27 12.57 -18.53
N SER A 30 -17.25 13.24 -19.69
CA SER A 30 -18.00 14.46 -19.99
C SER A 30 -17.84 15.66 -19.05
N PHE A 31 -17.48 16.81 -19.62
CA PHE A 31 -17.49 18.17 -19.04
C PHE A 31 -16.22 18.60 -18.28
N GLY A 32 -15.28 19.19 -19.02
CA GLY A 32 -14.45 20.33 -18.58
C GLY A 32 -13.57 20.19 -17.34
N GLY A 33 -13.16 18.97 -16.97
CA GLY A 33 -12.29 18.71 -15.81
C GLY A 33 -10.78 18.80 -16.12
N PRO A 34 -9.92 18.81 -15.07
CA PRO A 34 -8.47 18.92 -15.20
C PRO A 34 -7.90 17.83 -16.10
N SER A 35 -6.74 18.11 -16.70
CA SER A 35 -6.17 17.29 -17.76
C SER A 35 -5.92 15.85 -17.28
N LEU A 36 -5.98 14.87 -18.20
CA LEU A 36 -5.73 13.45 -17.87
C LEU A 36 -4.39 13.21 -17.17
N LYS A 37 -3.44 14.15 -17.28
CA LYS A 37 -2.14 14.10 -16.58
C LYS A 37 -2.29 14.37 -15.10
N ASP A 38 -3.04 15.42 -14.72
CA ASP A 38 -3.23 15.84 -13.33
C ASP A 38 -3.83 14.71 -12.47
N TYR A 39 -4.80 13.98 -13.02
CA TYR A 39 -5.43 12.84 -12.35
C TYR A 39 -4.46 11.67 -12.05
N ILE A 40 -3.49 11.44 -12.94
CA ILE A 40 -2.50 10.37 -12.77
C ILE A 40 -1.44 10.80 -11.74
N GLU A 41 -1.10 12.08 -11.71
CA GLU A 41 -0.15 12.67 -10.76
C GLU A 41 -0.71 12.66 -9.33
N GLU A 42 -1.95 13.14 -9.15
CA GLU A 42 -2.64 13.09 -7.86
C GLU A 42 -2.74 11.66 -7.31
N ARG A 43 -3.10 10.69 -8.17
CA ARG A 43 -3.16 9.27 -7.79
C ARG A 43 -1.81 8.76 -7.29
N ALA A 44 -0.72 9.09 -7.98
CA ALA A 44 0.62 8.61 -7.60
C ALA A 44 1.01 9.13 -6.21
N ILE A 45 0.68 10.39 -5.92
CA ILE A 45 0.94 11.02 -4.62
C ILE A 45 0.09 10.38 -3.51
N GLU A 46 -1.20 10.16 -3.75
CA GLU A 46 -2.09 9.49 -2.78
C GLU A 46 -1.63 8.06 -2.44
N ILE A 47 -1.27 7.28 -3.47
CA ILE A 47 -0.74 5.92 -3.31
C ILE A 47 0.54 5.93 -2.47
N ALA A 48 1.46 6.85 -2.76
CA ALA A 48 2.73 6.97 -2.05
C ALA A 48 2.54 7.31 -0.58
N ASN A 49 1.69 8.31 -0.30
CA ASN A 49 1.36 8.73 1.06
C ASN A 49 0.71 7.58 1.84
N TYR A 50 -0.17 6.80 1.21
CA TYR A 50 -0.77 5.63 1.84
C TYR A 50 0.26 4.55 2.19
N ILE A 51 1.21 4.27 1.30
CA ILE A 51 2.28 3.29 1.54
C ILE A 51 3.14 3.72 2.73
N VAL A 52 3.55 4.99 2.78
CA VAL A 52 4.41 5.50 3.87
C VAL A 52 3.65 5.54 5.20
N LYS A 53 2.38 5.97 5.19
CA LYS A 53 1.58 6.10 6.41
C LYS A 53 1.23 4.75 7.06
N GLU A 54 0.82 3.78 6.26
CA GLU A 54 0.33 2.49 6.75
C GLU A 54 1.37 1.36 6.64
N ASN A 55 2.58 1.67 6.14
CA ASN A 55 3.60 0.68 5.77
C ASN A 55 3.05 -0.43 4.86
N ALA A 56 2.09 -0.08 4.00
CA ALA A 56 1.29 -1.04 3.26
C ALA A 56 2.08 -1.70 2.12
N THR A 57 1.80 -2.98 1.87
CA THR A 57 2.35 -3.70 0.71
C THR A 57 1.65 -3.29 -0.58
N VAL A 58 2.35 -3.37 -1.72
CA VAL A 58 1.76 -3.12 -3.06
C VAL A 58 0.46 -3.90 -3.29
N ARG A 59 0.37 -5.12 -2.76
CA ARG A 59 -0.83 -5.98 -2.86
C ARG A 59 -2.03 -5.39 -2.10
N GLN A 60 -1.81 -4.80 -0.94
CA GLN A 60 -2.86 -4.16 -0.13
C GLN A 60 -3.30 -2.84 -0.77
N THR A 61 -2.34 -2.04 -1.22
CA THR A 61 -2.59 -0.78 -1.92
C THR A 61 -3.39 -1.01 -3.20
N ALA A 62 -2.98 -1.97 -4.03
CA ALA A 62 -3.71 -2.35 -5.25
C ALA A 62 -5.19 -2.70 -4.98
N LYS A 63 -5.46 -3.48 -3.92
CA LYS A 63 -6.83 -3.82 -3.50
C LYS A 63 -7.62 -2.61 -3.04
N LYS A 64 -7.00 -1.70 -2.28
CA LYS A 64 -7.66 -0.52 -1.72
C LYS A 64 -8.05 0.50 -2.80
N PHE A 65 -7.16 0.73 -3.76
CA PHE A 65 -7.36 1.73 -4.83
C PHE A 65 -8.01 1.14 -6.09
N GLY A 66 -8.28 -0.17 -6.13
CA GLY A 66 -8.91 -0.85 -7.27
C GLY A 66 -8.04 -0.88 -8.53
N VAL A 67 -6.71 -0.84 -8.38
CA VAL A 67 -5.76 -0.80 -9.49
C VAL A 67 -4.90 -2.07 -9.54
N SER A 68 -4.30 -2.34 -10.70
CA SER A 68 -3.40 -3.48 -10.84
C SER A 68 -2.09 -3.24 -10.06
N LYS A 69 -1.46 -4.31 -9.58
CA LYS A 69 -0.16 -4.21 -8.88
C LYS A 69 0.92 -3.57 -9.74
N SER A 70 0.93 -3.89 -11.04
CA SER A 70 1.88 -3.31 -12.00
C SER A 70 1.65 -1.82 -12.18
N THR A 71 0.39 -1.37 -12.14
CA THR A 71 0.05 0.07 -12.16
C THR A 71 0.59 0.78 -10.93
N VAL A 72 0.39 0.20 -9.73
CA VAL A 72 0.94 0.76 -8.47
C VAL A 72 2.47 0.83 -8.52
N HIS A 73 3.13 -0.21 -9.04
CA HIS A 73 4.58 -0.19 -9.21
C HIS A 73 5.03 0.96 -10.12
N LYS A 74 4.48 1.05 -11.33
CA LYS A 74 4.82 2.13 -12.28
C LYS A 74 4.55 3.52 -11.67
N ASP A 75 3.44 3.69 -10.97
CA ASP A 75 3.10 4.96 -10.30
C ASP A 75 4.15 5.35 -9.25
N VAL A 76 4.61 4.40 -8.43
CA VAL A 76 5.54 4.68 -7.32
C VAL A 76 7.00 4.76 -7.78
N THR A 77 7.41 3.97 -8.77
CA THR A 77 8.83 3.93 -9.19
C THR A 77 9.14 4.90 -10.31
N GLU A 78 8.25 5.08 -11.27
CA GLU A 78 8.51 5.93 -12.45
C GLU A 78 7.91 7.32 -12.23
N ARG A 79 6.60 7.40 -12.01
CA ARG A 79 5.86 8.68 -12.01
C ARG A 79 6.16 9.52 -10.77
N LEU A 80 6.09 8.91 -9.59
CA LEU A 80 6.35 9.59 -8.33
C LEU A 80 7.79 10.11 -8.23
N CYS A 81 8.76 9.42 -8.83
CA CYS A 81 10.16 9.87 -8.83
C CYS A 81 10.32 11.22 -9.55
N GLN A 82 9.54 11.43 -10.62
CA GLN A 82 9.55 12.68 -11.40
C GLN A 82 8.82 13.82 -10.69
N LEU A 83 7.77 13.52 -9.93
CA LEU A 83 6.95 14.52 -9.22
C LEU A 83 7.53 14.90 -7.85
N ASN A 84 7.85 13.88 -7.03
CA ASN A 84 8.35 14.07 -5.68
C ASN A 84 9.38 12.98 -5.32
N PRO A 85 10.67 13.23 -5.59
CA PRO A 85 11.73 12.25 -5.33
C PRO A 85 11.89 11.94 -3.83
N MET A 86 11.52 12.87 -2.95
CA MET A 86 11.64 12.66 -1.51
C MET A 86 10.63 11.62 -1.00
N LEU A 87 9.38 11.76 -1.41
CA LEU A 87 8.33 10.79 -1.08
C LEU A 87 8.60 9.43 -1.73
N ALA A 88 9.14 9.42 -2.95
CA ALA A 88 9.55 8.19 -3.63
C ALA A 88 10.62 7.41 -2.86
N SER A 89 11.63 8.09 -2.33
CA SER A 89 12.66 7.46 -1.50
C SER A 89 12.08 6.84 -0.22
N GLN A 90 11.15 7.54 0.44
CA GLN A 90 10.48 7.02 1.63
C GLN A 90 9.63 5.79 1.33
N ALA A 91 8.80 5.86 0.28
CA ALA A 91 7.99 4.73 -0.16
C ALA A 91 8.89 3.53 -0.54
N ARG A 92 10.03 3.78 -1.19
CA ARG A 92 11.00 2.75 -1.56
C ARG A 92 11.56 2.02 -0.34
N LYS A 93 11.97 2.76 0.70
CA LYS A 93 12.46 2.15 1.96
C LYS A 93 11.43 1.21 2.58
N VAL A 94 10.17 1.64 2.66
CA VAL A 94 9.06 0.83 3.20
C VAL A 94 8.85 -0.43 2.35
N LEU A 95 8.90 -0.32 1.03
CA LEU A 95 8.74 -1.46 0.12
C LEU A 95 9.91 -2.44 0.23
N ASP A 96 11.13 -1.95 0.42
CA ASP A 96 12.33 -2.78 0.54
C ASP A 96 12.33 -3.58 1.86
N VAL A 97 11.86 -2.99 2.97
CA VAL A 97 11.64 -3.71 4.24
C VAL A 97 10.60 -4.82 4.05
N ASN A 98 9.45 -4.48 3.46
CA ASN A 98 8.39 -5.45 3.18
C ASN A 98 8.85 -6.61 2.27
N LYS A 99 9.77 -6.34 1.33
CA LYS A 99 10.35 -7.37 0.46
C LYS A 99 11.23 -8.33 1.25
N GLN A 100 12.04 -7.82 2.17
CA GLN A 100 12.91 -8.63 3.03
C GLN A 100 12.10 -9.51 3.98
N GLU A 101 11.09 -8.94 4.63
CA GLU A 101 10.24 -9.65 5.60
C GLU A 101 9.29 -10.67 4.97
N ARG A 102 9.05 -10.59 3.65
CA ARG A 102 8.12 -11.47 2.94
C ARG A 102 8.42 -12.95 3.15
N HIS A 103 9.70 -13.32 3.23
CA HIS A 103 10.09 -14.72 3.43
C HIS A 103 9.74 -15.23 4.83
N ILE A 104 9.89 -14.38 5.85
CA ILE A 104 9.49 -14.68 7.22
C ILE A 104 7.97 -14.91 7.26
N ARG A 105 7.20 -14.00 6.67
CA ARG A 105 5.75 -14.13 6.56
C ARG A 105 5.32 -15.38 5.77
N GLY A 106 6.05 -15.72 4.70
CA GLY A 106 5.83 -16.93 3.91
C GLY A 106 6.05 -18.21 4.70
N GLY A 107 7.14 -18.28 5.48
CA GLY A 107 7.44 -19.43 6.35
C GLY A 107 6.36 -19.67 7.41
N LEU A 108 5.88 -18.59 8.06
CA LEU A 108 4.78 -18.67 9.03
C LEU A 108 3.49 -19.17 8.39
N ALA A 109 3.16 -18.70 7.18
CA ALA A 109 1.96 -19.15 6.46
C ALA A 109 2.00 -20.64 6.12
N THR A 110 3.16 -21.16 5.69
CA THR A 110 3.35 -22.59 5.44
C THR A 110 3.22 -23.38 6.74
N ARG A 111 3.91 -22.97 7.81
CA ARG A 111 3.83 -23.64 9.12
C ARG A 111 2.39 -23.76 9.62
N GLU A 112 1.64 -22.67 9.54
CA GLU A 112 0.25 -22.62 9.98
C GLU A 112 -0.66 -23.54 9.14
N LYS A 113 -0.49 -23.55 7.81
CA LYS A 113 -1.21 -24.45 6.90
C LYS A 113 -1.09 -25.91 7.34
N TYR A 114 0.13 -26.38 7.65
CA TYR A 114 0.35 -27.77 8.03
C TYR A 114 -0.04 -28.06 9.48
N ARG A 115 0.04 -27.09 10.39
CA ARG A 115 -0.46 -27.25 11.77
C ARG A 115 -1.96 -27.56 11.79
N HIS A 116 -2.75 -26.84 10.97
CA HIS A 116 -4.19 -27.07 10.87
C HIS A 116 -4.56 -28.38 10.17
N ILE A 117 -3.72 -28.88 9.26
CA ILE A 117 -3.93 -30.19 8.61
C ILE A 117 -3.73 -31.33 9.61
N HIS A 118 -2.79 -31.20 10.56
CA HIS A 118 -2.50 -32.24 11.57
C HIS A 118 -3.44 -32.24 12.78
N GLN A 119 -4.15 -31.12 13.03
CA GLN A 119 -5.14 -31.00 14.11
C GLN A 119 -6.57 -31.36 13.68
N ARG A 120 -6.75 -31.86 12.45
CA ARG A 120 -8.02 -32.26 11.88
C ARG A 120 -8.11 -33.76 11.80
#